data_AF-A0A087V0K0-F1
#
_entry.id   AF-A0A087V0K0-F1
#
_cell.length_a   1.000
_cell.length_b   1.000
_cell.length_c   1.000
_cell.angle_alpha   90.00
_cell.angle_beta   90.00
_cell.angle_gamma   90.00
#
_symmetry.space_group_name_H-M   'P 1'
#
loop_
_entity.id
_entity.type
_entity.pdbx_description
1 polymer ?
#
loop_
_entity_poly.entity_id
_entity_poly.type
_entity_poly.pdbx_seq_one_letter_code
_entity_poly.pdbx_strand_id
1 'polypeptide(L)' 'MLSMKECEALCDRLGIMVNGRFRCFGSIEQLKSKYGKGYTLTIKTKREAREDLQNMGRIKAFVISNLPGTQLKTE' A
#
# COMPACT_ATOMS: atom_id res chain seq x y z
N MET A 1 0.63 -10.63 -17.74
CA MET A 1 -0.22 -10.45 -16.55
C MET A 1 -0.95 -9.13 -16.74
N LEU A 2 -2.28 -9.13 -16.67
CA LEU A 2 -3.09 -7.90 -16.70
C LEU A 2 -2.75 -7.05 -15.45
N SER A 3 -2.74 -5.73 -15.59
CA SER A 3 -2.60 -4.84 -14.44
C SER A 3 -3.85 -4.90 -13.55
N MET A 4 -3.72 -4.51 -12.28
CA MET A 4 -4.87 -4.45 -11.36
C MET A 4 -5.98 -3.55 -11.92
N LYS A 5 -5.62 -2.43 -12.58
CA LYS A 5 -6.60 -1.52 -13.19
C LYS A 5 -7.37 -2.17 -14.34
N GLU A 6 -6.68 -2.92 -15.20
CA GLU A 6 -7.35 -3.62 -16.31
C GLU A 6 -8.23 -4.77 -15.81
N CYS A 7 -7.78 -5.52 -14.81
CA CYS A 7 -8.60 -6.55 -14.17
C CYS A 7 -9.86 -5.96 -13.50
N GLU A 8 -9.75 -4.80 -12.87
CA GLU A 8 -10.91 -4.12 -12.28
C GLU A 8 -11.92 -3.64 -13.31
N ALA A 9 -11.50 -3.31 -14.52
CA ALA A 9 -12.38 -2.88 -15.60
C ALA A 9 -13.09 -4.04 -16.32
N LEU A 10 -12.51 -5.25 -16.30
CA LEU A 10 -12.96 -6.38 -17.11
C LEU A 10 -13.62 -7.52 -16.30
N CYS A 11 -13.41 -7.58 -14.99
CA CYS A 11 -13.87 -8.70 -14.16
C CYS A 11 -14.77 -8.22 -13.02
N ASP A 12 -15.88 -8.91 -12.76
CA ASP A 12 -16.75 -8.59 -11.61
C ASP A 12 -16.27 -9.24 -10.30
N ARG A 13 -15.48 -10.33 -10.41
CA ARG A 13 -14.98 -11.13 -9.30
C ARG A 13 -13.51 -11.46 -9.50
N LEU A 14 -12.75 -11.47 -8.40
CA LEU A 14 -11.31 -11.76 -8.42
C LEU A 14 -10.96 -12.84 -7.40
N GLY A 15 -9.94 -13.63 -7.71
CA GLY A 15 -9.28 -14.55 -6.79
C GLY A 15 -7.87 -14.04 -6.47
N ILE A 16 -7.51 -13.99 -5.18
CA ILE A 16 -6.19 -13.55 -4.72
C ILE A 16 -5.39 -14.78 -4.28
N MET A 17 -4.20 -14.91 -4.86
CA MET A 17 -3.21 -15.93 -4.52
C MET A 17 -1.95 -15.26 -3.99
N VAL A 18 -1.37 -15.79 -2.92
CA VAL A 18 -0.12 -15.28 -2.33
C VAL A 18 0.82 -16.45 -2.12
N ASN A 19 2.05 -16.33 -2.63
CA ASN A 19 3.08 -17.37 -2.54
C ASN A 19 2.57 -18.75 -3.01
N GLY A 20 1.86 -18.78 -4.15
CA GLY A 20 1.30 -20.00 -4.75
C GLY A 20 0.11 -20.60 -4.00
N ARG A 21 -0.41 -19.94 -2.96
CA ARG A 21 -1.57 -20.43 -2.18
C ARG A 21 -2.77 -19.52 -2.36
N PHE A 22 -3.92 -20.12 -2.63
CA PHE A 22 -5.18 -19.39 -2.74
C PHE A 22 -5.57 -18.79 -1.39
N ARG A 23 -5.84 -17.48 -1.34
CA ARG A 23 -6.13 -16.75 -0.09
C ARG A 23 -7.59 -16.38 0.02
N CYS A 24 -8.19 -15.85 -1.05
CA CYS A 24 -9.58 -15.42 -1.05
C CYS A 24 -10.13 -15.22 -2.45
N PHE A 25 -11.46 -15.19 -2.55
CA PHE A 25 -12.20 -14.91 -3.78
C PHE A 25 -13.51 -14.21 -3.45
N GLY A 26 -13.94 -13.29 -4.32
CA GLY A 26 -15.14 -12.49 -4.09
C GLY A 26 -15.32 -11.42 -5.17
N SER A 27 -16.38 -10.62 -5.05
CA SER A 27 -16.51 -9.42 -5.89
C SER A 27 -15.40 -8.42 -5.56
N ILE A 28 -15.07 -7.55 -6.52
CA ILE A 28 -14.08 -6.49 -6.31
C ILE A 28 -14.46 -5.65 -5.07
N GLU A 29 -15.73 -5.31 -4.92
CA GLU A 29 -16.23 -4.50 -3.82
C GLU A 29 -16.05 -5.18 -2.46
N GLN A 30 -16.33 -6.49 -2.38
CA GLN A 30 -16.10 -7.30 -1.18
C GLN A 30 -14.62 -7.37 -0.83
N LEU A 31 -13.74 -7.54 -1.83
CA LEU A 31 -12.30 -7.60 -1.62
C LEU A 31 -11.74 -6.24 -1.21
N LYS A 32 -12.18 -5.13 -1.83
CA LYS A 32 -11.80 -3.76 -1.44
C LYS A 32 -12.28 -3.44 -0.01
N SER A 33 -13.51 -3.79 0.32
CA SER A 33 -14.04 -3.60 1.68
C SER A 33 -13.30 -4.44 2.72
N LYS A 34 -12.92 -5.68 2.39
CA LYS A 34 -12.25 -6.59 3.34
C LYS A 34 -10.75 -6.33 3.49
N TYR A 35 -10.05 -6.06 2.39
CA TYR A 35 -8.58 -5.97 2.33
C TYR A 35 -8.05 -4.57 1.99
N GLY A 36 -8.89 -3.67 1.47
CA GLY A 36 -8.54 -2.29 1.17
C GLY A 36 -8.70 -1.33 2.35
N LYS A 37 -8.91 -1.84 3.57
CA LYS A 37 -8.95 -1.02 4.79
C LYS A 37 -7.54 -0.53 5.12
N GLY A 38 -7.39 0.76 5.37
CA GLY A 38 -6.12 1.38 5.75
C GLY A 38 -6.03 2.83 5.27
N TYR A 39 -4.93 3.48 5.60
CA TYR A 39 -4.62 4.84 5.14
C TYR A 39 -3.33 4.81 4.31
N THR A 40 -3.34 5.48 3.16
CA THR A 40 -2.13 5.75 2.38
C THR A 40 -1.69 7.16 2.67
N LEU A 41 -0.53 7.32 3.30
CA LEU A 41 0.04 8.62 3.64
C LEU A 41 1.17 8.97 2.65
N THR A 42 0.97 10.02 1.85
CA THR A 42 2.01 10.55 0.96
C THR A 42 2.66 11.78 1.60
N ILE A 43 3.92 11.64 2.04
CA ILE A 43 4.68 12.73 2.64
C ILE A 43 5.64 13.33 1.61
N LYS A 44 5.56 14.64 1.39
CA LYS A 44 6.51 15.41 0.57
C LYS A 44 7.33 16.32 1.46
N THR A 45 8.66 16.25 1.36
CA THR A 45 9.58 17.12 2.09
C THR A 45 10.30 18.05 1.11
N LYS A 46 10.63 19.27 1.56
CA LYS A 46 11.55 20.14 0.82
C LYS A 46 12.93 19.48 0.84
N ARG A 47 13.61 19.45 -0.31
CA ARG A 47 14.99 18.99 -0.40
C ARG A 47 15.91 20.14 -0.02
N GLU A 48 16.60 20.02 1.12
CA GLU A 48 17.61 20.97 1.56
C GLU A 48 18.93 20.21 1.61
N ALA A 49 19.86 20.59 0.73
CA ALA A 49 21.02 19.82 0.27
C ALA A 49 22.01 19.31 1.35
N ARG A 50 21.77 19.60 2.64
CA ARG A 50 22.62 19.18 3.77
C ARG A 50 21.91 18.30 4.81
N GLU A 51 20.58 18.22 4.82
CA GLU A 51 19.82 17.53 5.89
C GLU A 51 18.84 16.44 5.40
N ASP A 52 18.84 16.15 4.09
CA ASP A 52 17.88 15.25 3.45
C ASP A 52 17.83 13.84 4.06
N LEU A 53 19.00 13.23 4.35
CA LEU A 53 19.04 11.88 4.95
C LEU A 53 18.54 11.86 6.40
N GLN A 54 18.86 12.89 7.18
CA GLN A 54 18.53 12.92 8.61
C GLN A 54 17.05 13.24 8.84
N ASN A 55 16.50 14.16 8.03
CA ASN A 55 15.08 14.50 8.05
C ASN A 55 14.20 13.34 7.58
N MET A 56 14.59 12.63 6.51
CA MET A 56 13.85 11.46 6.06
C MET A 56 13.89 10.31 7.09
N GLY A 57 15.03 10.11 7.75
CA GLY A 57 15.17 9.12 8.83
C GLY A 57 14.23 9.40 10.01
N ARG A 58 14.17 10.65 10.48
CA ARG A 58 13.27 11.08 11.55
C ARG A 58 11.79 10.90 11.19
N ILE A 59 11.41 11.29 9.97
CA ILE A 59 10.03 11.14 9.50
C ILE A 59 9.63 9.66 9.41
N LYS A 60 10.50 8.80 8.86
CA LYS A 60 10.26 7.36 8.83
C LYS A 60 10.08 6.78 10.22
N ALA A 61 11.00 7.10 11.15
CA ALA A 61 10.93 6.62 12.53
C ALA A 61 9.65 7.10 13.26
N PHE A 62 9.27 8.36 13.07
CA PHE A 62 8.05 8.92 13.66
C PHE A 62 6.78 8.23 13.14
N VAL A 63 6.69 8.00 11.83
CA VAL A 63 5.56 7.30 11.20
C VAL A 63 5.44 5.87 11.71
N ILE A 64 6.54 5.11 11.75
CA ILE A 64 6.55 3.72 12.25
C ILE A 64 6.14 3.67 13.74
N SER A 65 6.63 4.60 14.55
CA SER A 65 6.37 4.63 16.00
C SER A 65 4.91 4.96 16.33
N ASN A 66 4.29 5.88 15.58
CA ASN A 66 2.94 6.37 15.89
C ASN A 66 1.82 5.61 15.15
N LEU A 67 2.15 4.82 14.13
CA LEU A 67 1.16 4.07 13.34
C LEU A 67 1.47 2.56 13.40
N PRO A 68 0.86 1.83 14.36
CA PRO A 68 1.01 0.38 14.44
C PRO A 68 0.40 -0.28 13.19
N GLY A 69 1.18 -1.14 12.53
CA GLY A 69 0.76 -1.86 11.30
C GLY A 69 1.13 -1.17 9.97
N THR A 70 2.02 -0.19 9.97
CA THR A 70 2.43 0.51 8.74
C THR A 70 3.25 -0.40 7.82
N GLN A 71 2.83 -0.53 6.56
CA GLN A 71 3.68 -1.07 5.48
C GLN A 71 4.26 0.10 4.69
N LEU A 72 5.58 0.27 4.75
CA LEU A 72 6.30 1.29 3.99
C LEU A 72 6.54 0.80 2.56
N LYS A 73 5.89 1.44 1.59
CA LYS A 73 6.28 1.35 0.18
C LYS A 73 7.09 2.59 -0.19
N THR A 74 8.36 2.39 -0.54
CA THR A 74 9.16 3.37 -1.28
C THR A 74 8.93 3.09 -2.76
N GLU A 75 8.20 3.98 -3.44
CA GLU A 75 8.28 4.12 -4.91
C GLU A 75 9.50 4.97 -5.28
#